data_AF-A0A7J6Q2L4-F1
#
_entry.id   AF-A0A7J6Q2L4-F1
#
_cell.length_a   1.000
_cell.length_b   1.000
_cell.length_c   1.000
_cell.angle_alpha   90.00
_cell.angle_beta   90.00
_cell.angle_gamma   90.00
#
_symmetry.space_group_name_H-M   'P 1'
#
loop_
_entity.id
_entity.type
_entity.pdbx_description
1 polymer ?
#
loop_
_entity_poly.entity_id
_entity_poly.type
_entity_poly.pdbx_seq_one_letter_code
_entity_poly.pdbx_strand_id
1 'polypeptide(L)'
;MTHWNDQAISHTLTIGSEFHQAHKNDVIDILEPNTKISLDLGSEVDEGIIEAAEKVKKWASERWLEQFEKMDAMMTPSMAIPPQIIQKGVNKYGLFNVTLVSIMTRYIWPSNLAGFPAVTVTIKNNKDGLP
;
A
#
# COMPACT_ATOMS: atom_id res chain seq x y z
N MET A 1 5.62 -7.86 16.58
CA MET A 1 5.90 -6.51 16.04
C MET A 1 4.78 -5.61 16.53
N THR A 2 5.07 -4.67 17.43
CA THR A 2 4.07 -3.70 17.90
C THR A 2 3.84 -2.66 16.77
N HIS A 3 2.64 -2.07 16.70
CA HIS A 3 2.32 -0.95 15.77
C HIS A 3 2.27 -1.28 14.26
N TRP A 4 1.89 -2.50 13.86
CA TRP A 4 1.73 -2.87 12.44
C TRP A 4 0.77 -1.95 11.66
N ASN A 5 -0.37 -1.62 12.27
CA ASN A 5 -1.38 -0.76 11.64
C ASN A 5 -0.87 0.67 11.48
N ASP A 6 -0.13 1.19 12.46
CA ASP A 6 0.39 2.55 12.43
C ASP A 6 1.40 2.72 11.27
N GLN A 7 2.23 1.71 11.05
CA GLN A 7 3.18 1.68 9.92
C GLN A 7 2.45 1.57 8.56
N ALA A 8 1.40 0.74 8.47
CA ALA A 8 0.59 0.63 7.26
C ALA A 8 -0.16 1.94 6.93
N ILE A 9 -0.64 2.65 7.95
CA ILE A 9 -1.26 3.97 7.81
C ILE A 9 -0.22 4.99 7.33
N SER A 10 0.96 5.03 7.96
CA SER A 10 2.09 5.89 7.54
C SER A 10 2.42 5.68 6.05
N HIS A 11 2.57 4.44 5.60
CA HIS A 11 2.77 4.12 4.18
C HIS A 11 1.66 4.69 3.28
N THR A 12 0.40 4.50 3.68
CA THR A 12 -0.75 4.94 2.87
C THR A 12 -0.84 6.46 2.76
N LEU A 13 -0.54 7.18 3.85
CA LEU A 13 -0.56 8.64 3.87
C LEU A 13 0.61 9.22 3.07
N THR A 14 1.82 8.69 3.24
CA THR A 14 3.00 9.13 2.48
C THR A 14 2.77 8.95 0.98
N ILE A 15 2.38 7.75 0.53
CA ILE A 15 2.19 7.49 -0.91
C ILE A 15 1.04 8.31 -1.50
N GLY A 16 -0.05 8.51 -0.74
CA GLY A 16 -1.19 9.33 -1.18
C GLY A 16 -0.83 10.80 -1.36
N SER A 17 -0.12 11.39 -0.39
CA SER A 17 0.37 12.76 -0.47
C SER A 17 1.37 12.93 -1.61
N GLU A 18 2.36 12.04 -1.73
CA GLU A 18 3.35 12.08 -2.83
C GLU A 18 2.68 11.97 -4.20
N PHE A 19 1.68 11.08 -4.33
CA PHE A 19 0.91 10.92 -5.56
C PHE A 19 0.14 12.20 -5.91
N HIS A 20 -0.53 12.83 -4.95
CA HIS A 20 -1.16 14.12 -5.16
C HIS A 20 -0.15 15.19 -5.59
N GLN A 21 0.95 15.35 -4.86
CA GLN A 21 1.96 16.36 -5.14
C GLN A 21 2.58 16.21 -6.53
N ALA A 22 2.83 14.98 -6.97
CA ALA A 22 3.39 14.69 -8.29
C ALA A 22 2.44 15.07 -9.44
N HIS A 23 1.12 15.03 -9.20
CA HIS A 23 0.08 15.21 -10.22
C HIS A 23 -0.77 16.48 -10.00
N LYS A 24 -0.38 17.38 -9.09
CA LYS A 24 -1.16 18.57 -8.72
C LYS A 24 -1.50 19.51 -9.88
N ASN A 25 -0.72 19.46 -10.96
CA ASN A 25 -0.87 20.32 -12.14
C ASN A 25 -1.42 19.56 -13.36
N ASP A 26 -1.78 18.30 -13.21
CA ASP A 26 -2.26 17.48 -14.31
C ASP A 26 -3.72 17.79 -14.66
N VAL A 27 -4.12 17.46 -15.89
CA VAL A 27 -5.52 17.56 -16.30
C VAL A 27 -6.31 16.42 -15.67
N ILE A 28 -7.00 16.70 -14.56
CA ILE A 28 -7.70 15.67 -13.77
C ILE A 28 -8.87 15.05 -14.54
N ASP A 29 -9.58 15.80 -15.38
CA ASP A 29 -10.83 15.36 -16.02
C ASP A 29 -10.69 14.13 -16.91
N ILE A 30 -9.50 13.90 -17.48
CA ILE A 30 -9.23 12.74 -18.34
C ILE A 30 -8.94 11.45 -17.56
N LEU A 31 -8.74 11.56 -16.24
CA LEU A 31 -8.37 10.43 -15.39
C LEU A 31 -9.58 9.56 -15.04
N GLU A 32 -9.31 8.29 -14.76
CA GLU A 32 -10.31 7.32 -14.31
C GLU A 32 -10.82 7.71 -12.89
N PRO A 33 -12.10 7.47 -12.55
CA PRO A 33 -12.70 7.89 -11.28
C PRO A 33 -11.92 7.49 -10.01
N ASN A 34 -11.40 6.26 -9.90
CA ASN A 34 -10.60 5.82 -8.76
C ASN A 34 -9.29 6.63 -8.63
N THR A 35 -8.65 7.03 -9.75
CA THR A 35 -7.49 7.94 -9.71
C THR A 35 -7.87 9.31 -9.18
N LYS A 36 -8.99 9.89 -9.66
CA LYS A 36 -9.48 11.20 -9.19
C LYS A 36 -9.72 11.21 -7.69
N ILE A 37 -10.42 10.20 -7.18
CA ILE A 37 -10.69 10.04 -5.75
C ILE A 37 -9.38 9.88 -4.97
N SER A 38 -8.42 9.14 -5.49
CA SER A 38 -7.13 8.94 -4.82
C SER A 38 -6.31 10.24 -4.73
N LEU A 39 -6.31 11.06 -5.78
CA LEU A 39 -5.65 12.36 -5.80
C LEU A 39 -6.31 13.37 -4.84
N ASP A 40 -7.64 13.34 -4.75
CA ASP A 40 -8.43 14.17 -3.85
C ASP A 40 -8.19 13.78 -2.38
N LEU A 41 -8.16 12.48 -2.07
CA LEU A 41 -7.78 12.01 -0.74
C LEU A 41 -6.34 12.38 -0.37
N GLY A 42 -5.43 12.37 -1.35
CA GLY A 42 -4.05 12.79 -1.15
C GLY A 42 -3.88 14.28 -0.88
N SER A 43 -4.78 15.14 -1.38
CA SER A 43 -4.73 16.59 -1.10
C SER A 43 -5.15 16.96 0.32
N GLU A 44 -5.91 16.09 1.00
CA GLU A 44 -6.35 16.31 2.38
C GLU A 44 -5.27 15.98 3.42
N VAL A 45 -4.09 15.50 2.99
CA VAL A 45 -2.97 15.20 3.88
C VAL A 45 -2.13 16.46 4.11
N ASP A 46 -2.27 17.07 5.28
CA ASP A 46 -1.51 18.26 5.66
C ASP A 46 -0.04 17.98 6.03
N GLU A 47 0.76 19.04 6.10
CA GLU A 47 2.20 18.98 6.42
C GLU A 47 2.49 18.33 7.78
N GLY A 48 1.63 18.54 8.78
CA GLY A 48 1.79 17.96 10.11
C GLY A 48 1.58 16.44 10.10
N ILE A 49 0.63 15.95 9.31
CA ILE A 49 0.42 14.52 9.07
C ILE A 49 1.61 13.92 8.34
N ILE A 50 2.15 14.59 7.32
CA ILE A 50 3.35 14.14 6.60
C ILE A 50 4.54 14.04 7.56
N GLU A 51 4.78 15.06 8.39
CA GLU A 51 5.87 15.04 9.37
C GLU A 51 5.72 13.88 10.36
N ALA A 52 4.50 13.62 10.84
CA ALA A 52 4.21 12.49 11.71
C ALA A 52 4.43 11.14 11.00
N ALA A 53 3.99 11.01 9.75
CA ALA A 53 4.17 9.81 8.95
C ALA A 53 5.66 9.51 8.70
N GLU A 54 6.49 10.53 8.42
CA GLU A 54 7.93 10.36 8.25
C GLU A 54 8.64 9.98 9.56
N LYS A 55 8.19 10.46 10.72
CA LYS A 55 8.68 9.99 12.03
C LYS A 55 8.36 8.51 12.26
N VAL A 56 7.15 8.07 11.91
CA VAL A 56 6.74 6.66 11.98
C VAL A 56 7.57 5.82 11.02
N LYS A 57 7.79 6.27 9.79
CA LYS A 57 8.64 5.60 8.79
C LYS A 57 10.06 5.42 9.30
N LYS A 58 10.68 6.47 9.85
CA LYS A 58 12.02 6.37 10.46
C LYS A 58 12.04 5.33 11.58
N TRP A 59 11.11 5.44 12.54
CA TRP A 59 11.02 4.50 13.65
C TRP A 59 10.81 3.06 13.17
N ALA A 60 9.94 2.84 12.20
CA ALA A 60 9.65 1.55 11.60
C ALA A 60 10.92 0.93 10.98
N SER A 61 11.63 1.70 10.15
CA SER A 61 12.87 1.25 9.51
C SER A 61 13.92 0.82 10.53
N GLU A 62 14.10 1.57 11.62
CA GLU A 62 15.01 1.18 12.70
C GLU A 62 14.61 -0.16 13.35
N ARG A 63 13.32 -0.35 13.64
CA ARG A 63 12.83 -1.61 14.24
C ARG A 63 12.99 -2.80 13.29
N TRP A 64 12.80 -2.59 11.99
CA TRP A 64 13.02 -3.63 11.00
C TRP A 64 14.50 -4.00 10.85
N LEU A 65 15.40 -3.02 10.85
CA LEU A 65 16.84 -3.28 10.83
C LEU A 65 17.29 -4.13 12.03
N GLU A 66 16.78 -3.83 13.24
CA GLU A 66 17.02 -4.67 14.43
C GLU A 66 16.50 -6.10 14.30
N GLN A 67 15.44 -6.33 13.50
CA GLN A 67 14.98 -7.69 13.19
C GLN A 67 15.91 -8.36 12.20
N PHE A 68 16.37 -7.65 11.16
CA PHE A 68 17.29 -8.17 10.16
C PHE A 68 18.71 -8.47 10.71
N GLU A 69 19.09 -7.89 11.86
CA GLU A 69 20.26 -8.37 12.61
C GLU A 69 20.12 -9.83 13.09
N LYS A 70 18.89 -10.35 13.16
CA LYS A 70 18.55 -11.68 13.68
C LYS A 70 18.06 -12.64 12.61
N MET A 71 17.81 -12.16 11.40
CA MET A 71 17.28 -12.95 10.28
C MET A 71 17.76 -12.41 8.93
N ASP A 72 18.10 -13.29 8.00
CA ASP A 72 18.55 -12.88 6.65
C ASP A 72 17.39 -12.44 5.74
N ALA A 73 16.21 -13.00 5.97
CA ALA A 73 15.02 -12.71 5.18
C ALA A 73 13.74 -12.92 6.00
N MET A 74 12.70 -12.16 5.65
CA MET A 74 11.35 -12.39 6.13
C MET A 74 10.51 -13.05 5.03
N MET A 75 9.81 -14.13 5.38
CA MET A 75 8.86 -14.77 4.48
C MET A 75 7.43 -14.47 4.93
N THR A 76 6.62 -13.96 4.00
CA THR A 76 5.19 -13.70 4.20
C THR A 76 4.41 -14.20 2.99
N PRO A 77 3.09 -14.45 3.12
CA PRO A 77 2.24 -14.53 1.94
C PRO A 77 2.32 -13.21 1.15
N SER A 78 2.46 -13.29 -0.17
CA SER A 78 2.46 -12.09 -1.01
C SER A 78 1.12 -11.35 -0.98
N MET A 79 0.01 -12.09 -0.86
CA MET A 79 -1.35 -11.56 -0.80
C MET A 79 -2.11 -12.21 0.36
N ALA A 80 -2.99 -11.45 1.01
CA ALA A 80 -3.84 -11.97 2.09
C ALA A 80 -5.07 -12.74 1.59
N ILE A 81 -5.42 -12.55 0.32
CA ILE A 81 -6.59 -13.16 -0.34
C ILE A 81 -6.20 -13.61 -1.75
N PRO A 82 -6.88 -14.63 -2.31
CA PRO A 82 -6.70 -15.02 -3.70
C PRO A 82 -7.20 -13.92 -4.67
N PRO A 83 -6.92 -14.05 -5.97
CA PRO A 83 -7.53 -13.19 -7.00
C PRO A 83 -9.05 -13.10 -6.85
N GLN A 84 -9.57 -11.88 -6.89
CA GLN A 84 -11.00 -11.61 -6.72
C GLN A 84 -11.72 -11.53 -8.07
N ILE A 85 -13.00 -11.91 -8.09
CA ILE A 85 -13.85 -11.76 -9.27
C ILE A 85 -14.09 -10.26 -9.52
N ILE A 86 -13.93 -9.84 -10.78
CA ILE A 86 -14.26 -8.47 -11.20
C ILE A 86 -15.76 -8.26 -11.05
N GLN A 87 -16.15 -7.28 -10.24
CA GLN A 87 -17.57 -6.98 -9.99
C GLN A 87 -18.26 -6.47 -11.26
N LYS A 88 -19.56 -6.75 -11.40
CA LYS A 88 -20.34 -6.28 -12.55
C LYS A 88 -20.36 -4.74 -12.59
N GLY A 89 -20.17 -4.17 -13.79
CA GLY A 89 -20.23 -2.72 -14.00
C GLY A 89 -18.91 -1.97 -13.79
N VAL A 90 -17.88 -2.59 -13.20
CA VAL A 90 -16.57 -1.96 -12.96
C VAL A 90 -15.92 -1.47 -14.26
N ASN A 91 -16.08 -2.22 -15.37
CA ASN A 91 -15.54 -1.81 -16.67
C ASN A 91 -16.12 -0.48 -17.20
N LYS A 92 -17.29 -0.05 -16.70
CA LYS A 92 -17.95 1.19 -17.13
C LYS A 92 -17.75 2.34 -16.15
N TYR A 93 -17.68 2.06 -14.86
CA TYR A 93 -17.74 3.07 -13.80
C TYR A 93 -16.51 3.10 -12.88
N GLY A 94 -15.57 2.17 -13.06
CA GLY A 94 -14.45 1.98 -12.15
C GLY A 94 -14.84 1.26 -10.86
N LEU A 95 -13.86 1.09 -9.96
CA LEU A 95 -14.07 0.58 -8.61
C LEU A 95 -13.11 1.29 -7.66
N PHE A 96 -13.67 2.03 -6.70
CA PHE A 96 -12.92 2.55 -5.56
C PHE A 96 -13.25 1.69 -4.32
N ASN A 97 -12.30 0.88 -3.85
CA ASN A 97 -12.49 -0.02 -2.72
C ASN A 97 -11.23 -0.08 -1.83
N VAL A 98 -11.13 0.85 -0.88
CA VAL A 98 -10.00 0.97 0.04
C VAL A 98 -9.85 -0.27 0.92
N THR A 99 -10.95 -0.90 1.31
CA THR A 99 -10.92 -2.12 2.12
C THR A 99 -10.24 -3.27 1.37
N LEU A 100 -10.60 -3.47 0.10
CA LEU A 100 -9.97 -4.49 -0.74
C LEU A 100 -8.47 -4.21 -0.91
N VAL A 101 -8.12 -2.96 -1.22
CA VAL A 101 -6.71 -2.54 -1.37
C VAL A 101 -5.94 -2.79 -0.07
N SER A 102 -6.47 -2.39 1.09
CA SER A 102 -5.84 -2.60 2.41
C SER A 102 -5.63 -4.09 2.73
N ILE A 103 -6.56 -4.95 2.34
CA ILE A 103 -6.40 -6.40 2.49
C ILE A 103 -5.28 -6.91 1.58
N MET A 104 -5.26 -6.49 0.32
CA MET A 104 -4.25 -6.93 -0.66
C MET A 104 -2.84 -6.45 -0.29
N THR A 105 -2.68 -5.23 0.21
CA THR A 105 -1.37 -4.64 0.52
C THR A 105 -0.81 -5.01 1.90
N ARG A 106 -1.56 -5.82 2.68
CA ARG A 106 -1.25 -6.15 4.08
C ARG A 106 0.21 -6.55 4.34
N TYR A 107 0.83 -7.30 3.43
CA TYR A 107 2.17 -7.85 3.62
C TYR A 107 3.28 -7.17 2.81
N ILE A 108 2.93 -6.29 1.87
CA ILE A 108 3.90 -5.67 0.96
C ILE A 108 4.37 -4.30 1.44
N TRP A 109 3.57 -3.61 2.24
CA TRP A 109 3.91 -2.26 2.71
C TRP A 109 5.26 -2.16 3.45
N PRO A 110 5.78 -3.17 4.20
CA PRO A 110 7.07 -3.01 4.86
C PRO A 110 8.22 -2.80 3.88
N SER A 111 8.19 -3.53 2.76
CA SER A 111 9.18 -3.39 1.68
C SER A 111 9.09 -2.02 1.03
N ASN A 112 7.87 -1.54 0.75
CA ASN A 112 7.66 -0.22 0.16
C ASN A 112 8.06 0.93 1.10
N LEU A 113 7.66 0.85 2.37
CA LEU A 113 7.86 1.92 3.36
C LEU A 113 9.34 2.07 3.73
N ALA A 114 10.04 0.96 3.95
CA ALA A 114 11.41 0.94 4.44
C ALA A 114 12.45 0.70 3.34
N GLY A 115 12.03 0.43 2.10
CA GLY A 115 12.92 0.25 0.94
C GLY A 115 13.65 -1.09 0.90
N PHE A 116 13.17 -2.10 1.63
CA PHE A 116 13.79 -3.43 1.61
C PHE A 116 13.48 -4.15 0.29
N PRO A 117 14.47 -4.85 -0.32
CA PRO A 117 14.19 -5.67 -1.49
C PRO A 117 13.25 -6.82 -1.14
N ALA A 118 12.27 -7.08 -2.01
CA ALA A 118 11.33 -8.19 -1.86
C ALA A 118 11.12 -8.91 -3.20
N VAL A 119 10.82 -10.21 -3.13
CA VAL A 119 10.48 -11.03 -4.28
C VAL A 119 9.23 -11.85 -3.97
N THR A 120 8.35 -11.99 -4.96
CA THR A 120 7.20 -12.88 -4.88
C THR A 120 7.45 -14.12 -5.73
N VAL A 121 7.19 -15.28 -5.15
CA VAL A 121 7.31 -16.57 -5.81
C VAL A 121 6.01 -17.35 -5.59
N THR A 122 5.43 -17.89 -6.66
CA THR A 122 4.26 -18.77 -6.57
C THR A 122 4.67 -20.11 -5.98
N ILE A 123 4.08 -20.48 -4.84
CA ILE A 123 4.39 -21.72 -4.13
C ILE A 123 3.36 -22.83 -4.37
N LYS A 124 2.09 -22.49 -4.61
CA LYS A 124 0.99 -23.45 -4.74
C LYS A 124 -0.28 -22.78 -5.25
N ASN A 125 -1.07 -23.48 -6.06
CA ASN A 125 -2.43 -23.04 -6.38
C ASN A 125 -3.45 -23.44 -5.30
N ASN A 126 -4.44 -22.59 -5.07
CA ASN A 126 -5.60 -22.88 -4.23
C ASN A 126 -6.49 -23.97 -4.84
N LYS A 127 -7.59 -24.33 -4.15
CA LYS A 127 -8.52 -25.38 -4.58
C LYS A 127 -9.22 -25.07 -5.92
N ASP A 128 -9.30 -23.81 -6.28
CA ASP A 128 -9.94 -23.31 -7.51
C ASP A 128 -8.93 -23.13 -8.66
N GLY A 129 -7.68 -23.55 -8.46
CA GLY A 129 -6.61 -23.44 -9.45
C GLY A 129 -5.99 -22.04 -9.56
N LEU A 130 -6.32 -21.12 -8.64
CA LEU A 130 -5.72 -19.79 -8.59
C LEU A 130 -4.35 -19.84 -7.89
N PRO A 131 -3.34 -19.11 -8.37
CA PRO A 131 -2.02 -19.06 -7.75
C PRO A 131 -2.01 -18.45 -6.34
#